data_AF-A0A0M3HJU2-F1
#
_entry.id   AF-A0A0M3HJU2-F1
#
_cell.length_a   1.000
_cell.length_b   1.000
_cell.length_c   1.000
_cell.angle_alpha   90.00
_cell.angle_beta   90.00
_cell.angle_gamma   90.00
#
_symmetry.space_group_name_H-M   'P 1'
#
loop_
_entity.id
_entity.type
_entity.pdbx_description
1 polymer ?
#
loop_
_entity_poly.entity_id
_entity_poly.type
_entity_poly.pdbx_seq_one_letter_code
_entity_poly.pdbx_strand_id
1 'polypeptide(L)'
;MLSEERWTFVLSNLDHEMSRRIAQIEAEKAKTLANDYLTDEEKEIIVKEKTRILYAMVFRILEDLYDRTCMRDVHTVNERQFRDTYKNQIATALDVYKWNKLDPRKAWQPFKQV
;
A
#
# COMPACT_ATOMS: atom_id res chain seq x y z
N MET A 1 15.96 14.36 10.62
CA MET A 1 15.02 13.25 10.82
C MET A 1 15.68 12.00 10.29
N LEU A 2 15.86 11.00 11.16
CA LEU A 2 16.45 9.71 10.83
C LEU A 2 15.51 8.94 9.89
N SER A 3 16.04 8.01 9.10
CA SER A 3 15.22 7.21 8.18
C SER A 3 14.13 6.43 8.92
N GLU A 4 14.44 5.89 10.10
CA GLU A 4 13.49 5.15 10.94
C GLU A 4 12.30 6.02 11.36
N GLU A 5 12.55 7.22 11.90
CA GLU A 5 11.50 8.16 12.32
C GLU A 5 10.57 8.52 11.14
N ARG A 6 11.15 8.71 9.94
CA ARG A 6 10.38 8.96 8.72
C ARG A 6 9.46 7.79 8.39
N TRP A 7 9.99 6.57 8.43
CA TRP A 7 9.23 5.36 8.13
C TRP A 7 8.12 5.12 9.15
N THR A 8 8.40 5.23 10.44
CA THR A 8 7.39 5.11 11.49
C THR A 8 6.26 6.13 11.31
N PHE A 9 6.61 7.40 11.05
CA PHE A 9 5.62 8.44 10.83
C PHE A 9 4.77 8.16 9.58
N VAL A 10 5.38 7.79 8.46
CA VAL A 10 4.66 7.53 7.21
C VAL A 10 3.77 6.29 7.36
N LEU A 11 4.27 5.18 7.92
CA LEU A 11 3.50 3.96 8.12
C LEU A 11 2.30 4.17 9.03
N SER A 12 2.44 4.93 10.12
CA SER A 12 1.32 5.27 11.00
C SER A 12 0.22 6.06 10.28
N ASN A 13 0.60 7.06 9.48
CA ASN A 13 -0.37 7.83 8.68
C ASN A 13 -1.05 6.95 7.62
N LEU A 14 -0.27 6.07 6.97
CA LEU A 14 -0.79 5.19 5.93
C LEU A 14 -1.67 4.06 6.48
N ASP A 15 -1.48 3.58 7.71
CA ASP A 15 -2.38 2.59 8.32
C ASP A 15 -3.79 3.17 8.54
N HIS A 16 -3.87 4.42 9.01
CA HIS A 16 -5.12 5.14 9.11
C HIS A 16 -5.75 5.40 7.74
N GLU A 17 -4.95 5.78 6.74
CA GLU A 17 -5.41 5.98 5.37
C GLU A 17 -5.91 4.68 4.75
N MET A 18 -5.20 3.56 4.90
CA MET A 18 -5.64 2.26 4.41
C MET A 18 -6.95 1.82 5.03
N SER A 19 -7.13 2.06 6.34
CA SER A 19 -8.40 1.78 7.00
C SER A 19 -9.56 2.56 6.36
N ARG A 20 -9.34 3.84 6.02
CA ARG A 20 -10.32 4.65 5.27
C ARG A 20 -10.57 4.11 3.86
N ARG A 21 -9.50 3.74 3.12
CA ARG A 21 -9.63 3.19 1.76
C ARG A 21 -10.38 1.87 1.74
N ILE A 22 -10.13 0.98 2.70
CA ILE A 22 -10.86 -0.29 2.82
C ILE A 22 -12.34 -0.04 3.04
N ALA A 23 -12.71 0.85 3.97
CA ALA A 23 -14.11 1.20 4.20
C ALA A 23 -14.77 1.80 2.95
N GLN A 24 -14.06 2.67 2.22
CA GLN A 24 -14.53 3.24 0.97
C GLN A 24 -14.74 2.16 -0.12
N ILE A 25 -13.82 1.20 -0.24
CA ILE A 25 -13.91 0.09 -1.20
C ILE A 25 -15.15 -0.77 -0.91
N GLU A 26 -15.39 -1.13 0.35
CA GLU A 26 -16.57 -1.93 0.71
C GLU A 26 -17.88 -1.19 0.41
N ALA A 27 -17.94 0.11 0.71
CA ALA A 27 -19.11 0.93 0.39
C ALA A 27 -19.35 1.01 -1.14
N GLU A 28 -18.30 1.22 -1.93
CA GLU A 28 -18.40 1.28 -3.39
C GLU A 28 -18.73 -0.08 -4.01
N LYS A 29 -18.20 -1.17 -3.44
CA LYS A 29 -18.54 -2.53 -3.84
C LYS A 29 -20.02 -2.81 -3.61
N ALA A 30 -20.56 -2.47 -2.43
CA ALA A 30 -21.97 -2.64 -2.13
C ALA A 30 -22.87 -1.89 -3.13
N LYS A 31 -22.53 -0.63 -3.47
CA LYS A 31 -23.25 0.16 -4.48
C LYS A 31 -23.21 -0.48 -5.87
N THR A 32 -22.04 -0.98 -6.29
CA THR A 32 -21.90 -1.64 -7.60
C THR A 32 -22.72 -2.94 -7.66
N LEU A 33 -22.71 -3.74 -6.59
CA LEU A 33 -23.46 -5.01 -6.54
C LEU A 33 -24.98 -4.80 -6.55
N ALA A 34 -25.46 -3.73 -5.93
CA ALA A 34 -26.87 -3.34 -5.89
C ALA A 34 -27.38 -2.68 -7.19
N ASN A 35 -26.55 -2.55 -8.22
CA ASN A 35 -26.96 -1.97 -9.49
C ASN A 35 -27.64 -3.03 -10.38
N ASP A 36 -28.93 -2.88 -10.63
CA ASP A 36 -29.74 -3.81 -11.44
C ASP A 36 -29.52 -3.66 -12.95
N TYR A 37 -28.81 -2.61 -13.40
CA TYR A 37 -28.51 -2.36 -14.81
C TYR A 37 -27.17 -2.93 -15.27
N LEU A 38 -26.43 -3.58 -14.38
CA LEU A 38 -25.14 -4.21 -14.70
C LEU A 38 -25.27 -5.73 -14.62
N THR A 39 -24.64 -6.40 -15.57
CA THR A 39 -24.41 -7.84 -15.50
C THR A 39 -23.41 -8.17 -14.39
N ASP A 40 -23.38 -9.43 -13.95
CA ASP A 40 -22.44 -9.88 -12.92
C ASP A 40 -20.98 -9.73 -13.37
N GLU A 41 -20.70 -9.91 -14.66
CA GLU A 41 -19.37 -9.72 -15.25
C GLU A 41 -18.95 -8.25 -15.22
N GLU A 42 -19.83 -7.32 -15.60
CA GLU A 42 -19.56 -5.89 -15.51
C GLU A 42 -19.34 -5.44 -14.07
N LYS A 43 -20.15 -5.94 -13.13
CA LYS A 43 -19.98 -5.69 -11.70
C LYS A 43 -18.61 -6.14 -11.23
N GLU A 44 -18.16 -7.33 -11.61
CA GLU A 44 -16.85 -7.86 -11.23
C GLU A 44 -15.71 -6.97 -11.76
N ILE A 45 -15.74 -6.58 -13.03
CA ILE A 45 -14.75 -5.70 -13.66
C ILE A 45 -14.70 -4.36 -12.93
N ILE A 46 -15.86 -3.74 -12.69
CA ILE A 46 -15.96 -2.44 -12.01
C ILE A 46 -15.44 -2.52 -10.58
N VAL A 47 -15.80 -3.56 -9.82
CA VAL A 47 -15.32 -3.74 -8.45
C VAL A 47 -13.80 -3.90 -8.42
N LYS A 48 -13.23 -4.72 -9.31
CA LYS A 48 -11.77 -4.92 -9.39
C LYS A 48 -11.05 -3.60 -9.68
N GLU A 49 -11.53 -2.84 -10.66
CA GLU A 49 -10.88 -1.61 -11.08
C GLU A 49 -11.04 -0.48 -10.05
N LYS A 50 -12.24 -0.31 -9.47
CA LYS A 50 -12.46 0.62 -8.35
C LYS A 50 -11.56 0.29 -7.17
N THR A 51 -11.47 -0.99 -6.80
CA THR A 51 -10.58 -1.47 -5.73
C THR A 51 -9.16 -1.01 -6.02
N ARG A 52 -8.61 -1.34 -7.20
CA ARG A 52 -7.25 -0.96 -7.61
C ARG A 52 -7.01 0.55 -7.50
N ILE A 53 -7.92 1.38 -8.01
CA ILE A 53 -7.76 2.84 -8.03
C ILE A 53 -7.79 3.41 -6.61
N LEU A 54 -8.71 2.95 -5.77
CA LEU A 54 -9.00 3.57 -4.48
C LEU A 54 -7.84 3.51 -3.49
N TYR A 55 -7.00 2.48 -3.52
CA TYR A 55 -5.87 2.35 -2.60
C TYR A 55 -4.49 2.52 -3.26
N ALA A 56 -4.42 2.70 -4.59
CA ALA A 56 -3.15 2.84 -5.32
C ALA A 56 -2.25 3.98 -4.81
N MET A 57 -2.83 5.08 -4.33
CA MET A 57 -2.06 6.23 -3.82
C MET A 57 -1.24 5.86 -2.59
N VAL A 58 -1.74 4.97 -1.72
CA VAL A 58 -1.01 4.53 -0.51
C VAL A 58 0.28 3.82 -0.90
N PHE A 59 0.20 2.90 -1.85
CA PHE A 59 1.39 2.18 -2.30
C PHE A 59 2.36 3.04 -3.11
N ARG A 60 1.89 4.03 -3.87
CA ARG A 60 2.78 5.00 -4.52
C ARG A 60 3.62 5.80 -3.52
N ILE A 61 3.03 6.18 -2.38
CA ILE A 61 3.76 6.87 -1.31
C ILE A 61 4.85 5.95 -0.72
N LEU A 62 4.53 4.67 -0.50
CA LEU A 62 5.50 3.69 -0.02
C LEU A 62 6.62 3.43 -1.03
N GLU A 63 6.30 3.32 -2.31
CA GLU A 63 7.28 3.12 -3.39
C GLU A 63 8.24 4.32 -3.49
N ASP A 64 7.73 5.55 -3.44
CA ASP A 64 8.58 6.77 -3.43
C ASP A 64 9.44 6.85 -2.16
N LEU A 65 8.89 6.47 -1.00
CA LEU A 65 9.67 6.44 0.24
C LEU A 65 10.80 5.39 0.15
N TYR A 66 10.50 4.19 -0.31
CA TYR A 66 11.47 3.11 -0.52
C TYR A 66 12.55 3.49 -1.52
N ASP A 67 12.20 4.10 -2.65
CA ASP A 67 13.17 4.60 -3.63
C ASP A 67 14.17 5.56 -2.94
N ARG A 68 13.65 6.54 -2.21
CA ARG A 68 14.45 7.57 -1.55
C ARG A 68 15.36 7.03 -0.44
N THR A 69 14.91 6.02 0.33
CA THR A 69 15.65 5.56 1.50
C THR A 69 16.47 4.29 1.27
N CYS A 70 16.16 3.49 0.25
CA CYS A 70 16.75 2.17 0.06
C CYS A 70 17.40 1.96 -1.31
N MET A 71 16.99 2.70 -2.34
CA MET A 71 17.51 2.55 -3.71
C MET A 71 18.57 3.60 -4.05
N ARG A 72 18.39 4.84 -3.59
CA ARG A 72 19.35 5.93 -3.84
C ARG A 72 20.65 5.77 -3.05
N ASP A 73 21.65 6.55 -3.47
CA ASP A 73 22.94 6.65 -2.79
C ASP A 73 22.75 7.12 -1.35
N VAL A 74 23.52 6.51 -0.46
CA VAL A 74 23.51 6.78 0.98
C VAL A 74 24.75 7.56 1.35
N HIS A 75 24.56 8.68 2.05
CA HIS A 75 25.64 9.60 2.35
C HIS A 75 26.09 9.49 3.81
N THR A 76 25.17 9.14 4.70
CA THR A 76 25.41 9.05 6.14
C THR A 76 25.51 7.60 6.65
N VAL A 77 26.12 7.43 7.83
CA VAL A 77 26.17 6.13 8.52
C VAL A 77 24.77 5.63 8.87
N ASN A 78 23.88 6.53 9.31
CA ASN A 78 22.50 6.18 9.65
C ASN A 78 21.72 5.66 8.43
N GLU A 79 21.85 6.29 7.26
CA GLU A 79 21.20 5.82 6.04
C GLU A 79 21.70 4.43 5.61
N ARG A 80 23.00 4.17 5.73
CA ARG A 80 23.57 2.83 5.49
C ARG A 80 22.97 1.79 6.43
N GLN A 81 23.01 2.06 7.74
CA GLN A 81 22.47 1.15 8.75
C GLN A 81 20.98 0.86 8.53
N PHE A 82 20.19 1.89 8.27
CA PHE A 82 18.77 1.73 7.96
C PHE A 82 18.56 0.84 6.74
N ARG A 83 19.25 1.13 5.64
CA ARG A 83 19.13 0.37 4.40
C ARG A 83 19.53 -1.09 4.61
N ASP A 84 20.67 -1.33 5.24
CA ASP A 84 21.20 -2.69 5.44
C ASP A 84 20.28 -3.51 6.36
N THR A 85 19.58 -2.86 7.29
CA THR A 85 18.63 -3.51 8.21
C THR A 85 17.27 -3.79 7.56
N TYR A 86 16.67 -2.79 6.88
CA TYR A 86 15.25 -2.84 6.50
C TYR A 86 14.97 -3.04 5.02
N LYS A 87 15.95 -2.83 4.12
CA LYS A 87 15.71 -2.85 2.66
C LYS A 87 15.02 -4.13 2.20
N ASN A 88 15.52 -5.29 2.61
CA ASN A 88 15.00 -6.58 2.17
C ASN A 88 13.59 -6.87 2.71
N GLN A 89 13.33 -6.47 3.96
CA GLN A 89 12.02 -6.61 4.58
C GLN A 89 10.97 -5.74 3.86
N ILE A 90 11.31 -4.47 3.60
CA ILE A 90 10.42 -3.54 2.88
C ILE A 90 10.21 -3.99 1.43
N ALA A 91 11.25 -4.44 0.74
CA ALA A 91 11.14 -4.96 -0.62
C ALA A 91 10.19 -6.16 -0.69
N THR A 92 10.29 -7.07 0.29
CA THR A 92 9.39 -8.23 0.39
C THR A 92 7.94 -7.81 0.63
N ALA A 93 7.70 -6.81 1.51
CA ALA A 93 6.38 -6.25 1.73
C ALA A 93 5.78 -5.62 0.46
N LEU A 94 6.60 -4.88 -0.31
CA LEU A 94 6.19 -4.31 -1.61
C LEU A 94 5.87 -5.39 -2.64
N ASP A 95 6.59 -6.50 -2.66
CA ASP A 95 6.28 -7.62 -3.55
C ASP A 95 4.96 -8.30 -3.19
N VAL A 96 4.63 -8.47 -1.91
CA VAL A 96 3.30 -8.96 -1.49
C VAL A 96 2.19 -8.06 -2.04
N TYR A 97 2.36 -6.74 -2.00
CA TYR A 97 1.41 -5.82 -2.64
C TYR A 97 1.26 -6.08 -4.14
N LYS A 98 2.38 -6.20 -4.88
CA LYS A 98 2.34 -6.44 -6.33
C LYS A 98 1.54 -7.70 -6.71
N TRP A 99 1.59 -8.73 -5.87
CA TRP A 99 0.87 -9.99 -6.08
C TRP A 99 -0.57 -10.00 -5.54
N ASN A 100 -0.96 -9.04 -4.68
CA ASN A 100 -2.28 -9.01 -4.03
C ASN A 100 -3.06 -7.73 -4.33
N LYS A 101 -3.01 -7.25 -5.58
CA LYS A 101 -3.62 -5.97 -5.99
C LYS A 101 -5.15 -5.89 -5.85
N LEU A 102 -5.83 -7.02 -5.64
CA LEU A 102 -7.27 -7.07 -5.44
C LEU A 102 -7.67 -7.32 -3.99
N ASP A 103 -6.70 -7.54 -3.10
CA ASP A 103 -6.93 -7.74 -1.67
C ASP A 103 -6.10 -6.72 -0.87
N PRO A 104 -6.65 -5.52 -0.63
CA PRO A 104 -5.94 -4.45 0.07
C PRO A 104 -5.53 -4.82 1.50
N ARG A 105 -6.30 -5.69 2.18
CA ARG A 105 -6.00 -6.12 3.55
C ARG A 105 -4.77 -7.02 3.56
N LYS A 106 -4.72 -7.98 2.63
CA LYS A 106 -3.57 -8.88 2.46
C LYS A 106 -2.34 -8.14 1.95
N ALA A 107 -2.51 -7.20 1.02
CA ALA A 107 -1.43 -6.36 0.51
C ALA A 107 -0.81 -5.46 1.60
N TRP A 108 -1.61 -4.99 2.55
CA TRP A 108 -1.15 -4.11 3.63
C TRP A 108 -0.52 -4.85 4.82
N GLN A 109 -0.91 -6.10 5.07
CA GLN A 109 -0.52 -6.86 6.25
C GLN A 109 1.01 -6.88 6.54
N PRO A 110 1.91 -7.05 5.56
CA PRO A 110 3.35 -7.06 5.82
C PRO A 110 3.90 -5.73 6.36
N PHE A 111 3.29 -4.60 5.99
CA PHE A 111 3.73 -3.26 6.42
C PHE A 111 3.43 -2.97 7.90
N LYS A 112 2.63 -3.83 8.56
CA LYS A 112 2.40 -3.76 10.02
C LYS A 112 3.52 -4.40 10.85
N GLN A 113 4.44 -5.10 10.19
CA GLN A 113 5.54 -5.83 10.82
C GLN A 113 6.91 -5.21 10.52
N VAL A 114 6.95 -4.17 9.68
CA VAL A 114 8.11 -3.32 9.39
C VAL A 114 8.26 -2.29 10.49
#